data_AF-A0A319F0J3-F1
#
_entry.id   AF-A0A319F0J3-F1
#
_cell.length_a   1.000
_cell.length_b   1.000
_cell.length_c   1.000
_cell.angle_alpha   90.00
_cell.angle_beta   90.00
_cell.angle_gamma   90.00
#
_symmetry.space_group_name_H-M   'P 1'
#
loop_
_entity.id
_entity.type
_entity.pdbx_description
1 polymer ?
#
loop_
_entity_poly.entity_id
_entity_poly.type
_entity_poly.pdbx_seq_one_letter_code
_entity_poly.pdbx_strand_id
1 'polypeptide(L)'
;MAIFHLHLSPETRRQKIQNRIIKTHVLVEECPDGFVEPKQLSKLGIHVDQVSLIQGDLVKFKPCFFLPSSSQTIRTYLPITPHDHSQNVAPDEEETEPRRSSESSMSMITAARRPFVLDICRGEFATALGTNFCLDNLTVLRDCGATSKGKWQHRPDLELFNQKLDPDRWEILRLLEDVKHEVPHAVFDIHQELEVEEVESLTAGEIKAIVRVMAVRMGLTCYQKHILMPILVISYLNPRQGRILQAHHDGKRVVIQHTQLFEFGGLAYRSVELFLRYYCSQPVGVTISK
;
A
#
# COMPACT_ATOMS: atom_id res chain seq x y z
N MET A 1 5.30 44.56 25.85
CA MET A 1 4.95 44.16 24.47
C MET A 1 4.49 42.71 24.50
N ALA A 2 3.18 42.47 24.44
CA ALA A 2 2.64 41.12 24.37
C ALA A 2 2.73 40.63 22.92
N ILE A 3 3.54 39.61 22.68
CA ILE A 3 3.62 38.93 21.39
C ILE A 3 2.34 38.10 21.26
N PHE A 4 1.36 38.61 20.50
CA PHE A 4 0.22 37.81 20.09
C PHE A 4 0.72 36.71 19.17
N HIS A 5 0.85 35.49 19.70
CA HIS A 5 0.97 34.30 18.87
C HIS A 5 -0.35 34.12 18.12
N LEU A 6 -0.43 34.66 16.90
CA LEU A 6 -1.54 34.41 15.99
C LEU A 6 -1.62 32.90 15.74
N HIS A 7 -2.56 32.24 16.40
CA HIS A 7 -2.94 30.88 16.04
C HIS A 7 -3.46 30.90 14.60
N LEU A 8 -2.78 30.18 13.71
CA LEU A 8 -3.27 29.98 12.35
C LEU A 8 -4.64 29.30 12.42
N SER A 9 -5.59 29.76 11.61
CA SER A 9 -6.87 29.07 11.47
C SER A 9 -6.64 27.63 10.97
N PRO A 10 -7.52 26.67 11.33
CA PRO A 10 -7.50 25.31 10.80
C PRO A 10 -7.33 25.24 9.28
N GLU A 11 -8.03 26.11 8.56
CA GLU A 11 -7.99 26.23 7.10
C GLU A 11 -6.62 26.67 6.61
N THR A 12 -6.02 27.68 7.25
CA THR A 12 -4.69 28.17 6.87
C THR A 12 -3.62 27.11 7.14
N ARG A 13 -3.77 26.36 8.25
CA ARG A 13 -2.89 25.22 8.56
C ARG A 13 -3.03 24.11 7.50
N ARG A 14 -4.27 23.77 7.12
CA ARG A 14 -4.56 22.79 6.07
C ARG A 14 -3.94 23.21 4.74
N GLN A 15 -4.16 24.46 4.32
CA GLN A 15 -3.59 24.99 3.08
C GLN A 15 -2.06 24.93 3.06
N LYS A 16 -1.42 25.26 4.19
CA LYS A 16 0.04 25.17 4.32
C LYS A 16 0.55 23.74 4.17
N ILE A 17 -0.16 22.76 4.73
CA ILE A 17 0.16 21.34 4.56
C ILE A 17 -0.02 20.91 3.11
N GLN A 18 -1.13 21.29 2.48
CA GLN A 18 -1.39 20.99 1.08
C GLN A 18 -0.31 21.54 0.15
N ASN A 19 0.10 22.81 0.34
CA ASN A 19 1.16 23.41 -0.46
C ASN A 19 2.51 22.69 -0.28
N ARG A 20 2.79 22.17 0.92
CA ARG A 20 4.01 21.37 1.19
C ARG A 20 3.96 20.02 0.48
N ILE A 21 2.83 19.32 0.56
CA ILE A 21 2.62 18.05 -0.15
C ILE A 21 2.79 18.25 -1.66
N ILE A 22 2.18 19.29 -2.23
CA ILE A 22 2.32 19.61 -3.67
C ILE A 22 3.78 19.93 -4.02
N LYS A 23 4.51 20.67 -3.19
CA LYS A 23 5.94 20.93 -3.40
C LYS A 23 6.76 19.65 -3.36
N THR A 24 6.52 18.78 -2.37
CA THR A 24 7.20 17.48 -2.26
C THR A 24 6.89 16.59 -3.45
N HIS A 25 5.65 16.57 -3.93
CA HIS A 25 5.26 15.86 -5.15
C HIS A 25 6.12 16.26 -6.34
N VAL A 26 6.16 17.57 -6.67
CA VAL A 26 6.97 18.08 -7.80
C VAL A 26 8.43 17.65 -7.69
N LEU A 27 9.01 17.70 -6.48
CA LEU A 27 10.41 17.31 -6.29
C LEU A 27 10.65 15.80 -6.39
N VAL A 28 9.66 14.99 -6.00
CA VAL A 28 9.72 13.52 -6.06
C VAL A 28 9.57 13.00 -7.48
N GLU A 29 8.80 13.68 -8.33
CA GLU A 29 8.66 13.31 -9.75
C GLU A 29 9.99 13.40 -10.51
N GLU A 30 10.89 14.29 -10.10
CA GLU A 30 12.24 14.42 -10.66
C GLU A 30 13.23 13.36 -10.14
N CYS A 31 12.81 12.49 -9.21
CA CYS A 31 13.69 11.45 -8.69
C CYS A 31 13.85 10.31 -9.71
N PRO A 32 15.09 9.87 -9.98
CA PRO A 32 15.32 8.71 -10.83
C PRO A 32 14.74 7.45 -10.20
N ASP A 33 14.42 6.48 -11.05
CA ASP A 33 13.90 5.19 -10.61
C ASP A 33 14.93 4.40 -9.78
N GLY A 34 14.40 3.45 -8.99
CA GLY A 34 15.18 2.63 -8.08
C GLY A 34 15.12 3.14 -6.64
N PHE A 35 16.17 2.83 -5.88
CA PHE A 35 16.25 3.13 -4.45
C PHE A 35 16.73 4.55 -4.18
N VAL A 36 16.06 5.25 -3.25
CA VAL A 36 16.36 6.65 -2.92
C VAL A 36 17.21 6.72 -1.66
N GLU A 37 18.34 7.43 -1.74
CA GLU A 37 19.24 7.59 -0.61
C GLU A 37 18.60 8.40 0.56
N PRO A 38 18.92 8.09 1.83
CA PRO A 38 18.43 8.83 2.99
C PRO A 38 18.67 10.35 2.95
N LYS A 39 19.81 10.77 2.38
CA LYS A 39 20.14 12.19 2.20
C LYS A 39 19.22 12.88 1.19
N GLN A 40 18.85 12.18 0.13
CA GLN A 40 17.91 12.69 -0.87
C GLN A 40 16.50 12.79 -0.27
N LEU A 41 16.04 11.78 0.46
CA LEU A 41 14.76 11.81 1.21
C LEU A 41 14.64 13.05 2.11
N SER A 42 15.70 13.34 2.87
CA SER A 42 15.74 14.52 3.74
C SER A 42 15.60 15.83 2.97
N LYS A 43 16.23 15.95 1.79
CA LYS A 43 16.11 17.13 0.91
C LYS A 43 14.70 17.30 0.32
N LEU A 44 14.00 16.20 0.08
CA LEU A 44 12.62 16.18 -0.41
C LEU A 44 11.59 16.55 0.68
N GLY A 45 12.04 16.70 1.94
CA GLY A 45 11.14 16.89 3.07
C GLY A 45 10.41 15.60 3.44
N ILE A 46 11.10 14.47 3.34
CA ILE A 46 10.59 13.15 3.69
C ILE A 46 11.44 12.60 4.84
N HIS A 47 10.77 12.18 5.89
CA HIS A 47 11.36 11.49 7.02
C HIS A 47 10.97 10.01 6.95
N VAL A 48 11.95 9.12 7.04
CA VAL A 48 11.74 7.68 6.93
C VAL A 48 12.25 7.00 8.20
N ASP A 49 11.42 6.14 8.78
CA ASP A 49 11.79 5.29 9.91
C ASP A 49 11.41 3.82 9.63
N GLN A 50 12.37 2.91 9.79
CA GLN A 50 12.04 1.49 9.83
C GLN A 50 11.44 1.13 11.20
N VAL A 51 10.39 0.31 11.20
CA VAL A 51 9.70 -0.14 12.41
C VAL A 51 9.76 -1.66 12.54
N SER A 52 9.96 -2.13 13.77
CA SER A 52 9.99 -3.55 14.10
C SER A 52 8.60 -4.12 14.41
N LEU A 53 8.49 -5.44 14.29
CA LEU A 53 7.35 -6.20 14.77
C LEU A 53 7.40 -6.32 16.30
N ILE A 54 6.23 -6.19 16.93
CA ILE A 54 6.01 -6.53 18.34
C ILE A 54 5.48 -7.96 18.43
N GLN A 55 5.63 -8.60 19.59
CA GLN A 55 5.03 -9.88 19.95
C GLN A 55 3.56 -9.97 19.46
N GLY A 56 3.25 -10.98 18.63
CA GLY A 56 1.95 -11.13 17.96
C GLY A 56 1.89 -10.57 16.51
N ASP A 57 3.04 -10.36 15.88
CA ASP A 57 3.19 -9.91 14.49
C ASP A 57 2.49 -8.57 14.21
N LEU A 58 2.52 -7.64 15.18
CA LEU A 58 1.97 -6.29 15.03
C LEU A 58 3.09 -5.28 14.75
N VAL A 59 2.97 -4.53 13.66
CA VAL A 59 3.87 -3.41 13.33
C VAL A 59 3.61 -2.21 14.25
N LYS A 60 4.68 -1.65 14.86
CA LYS A 60 4.58 -0.52 15.79
C LYS A 60 4.61 0.85 15.12
N PHE A 61 3.62 1.16 14.29
CA PHE A 61 3.50 2.50 13.72
C PHE A 61 3.24 3.56 14.81
N LYS A 62 3.84 4.75 14.64
CA LYS A 62 3.77 5.86 15.61
C LYS A 62 3.72 7.22 14.90
N PRO A 63 2.56 7.90 14.92
CA PRO A 63 1.27 7.43 15.39
C PRO A 63 0.75 6.23 14.58
N CYS A 64 -0.20 5.47 15.13
CA CYS A 64 -0.89 4.41 14.40
C CYS A 64 -2.18 4.96 13.78
N PHE A 65 -2.33 4.80 12.47
CA PHE A 65 -3.54 5.18 11.74
C PHE A 65 -4.32 3.98 11.20
N PHE A 66 -3.72 2.79 11.21
CA PHE A 66 -4.31 1.58 10.67
C PHE A 66 -4.16 0.44 11.67
N LEU A 67 -5.27 0.03 12.27
CA LEU A 67 -5.31 -1.12 13.17
C LEU A 67 -5.51 -2.39 12.34
N PRO A 68 -4.54 -3.31 12.26
CA PRO A 68 -4.67 -4.50 11.42
C PRO A 68 -5.80 -5.41 11.92
N SER A 69 -6.44 -6.09 10.96
CA SER A 69 -7.39 -7.17 11.27
C SER A 69 -6.73 -8.25 12.14
N SER A 70 -7.55 -8.95 12.92
CA SER A 70 -7.04 -10.03 13.77
C SER A 70 -6.59 -11.23 12.93
N SER A 71 -5.59 -11.96 13.40
CA SER A 71 -5.17 -13.24 12.79
C SER A 71 -6.33 -14.21 12.66
N GLN A 72 -7.20 -14.27 13.68
CA GLN A 72 -8.37 -15.15 13.66
C GLN A 72 -9.34 -14.80 12.52
N THR A 73 -9.59 -13.51 12.29
CA THR A 73 -10.45 -13.02 11.21
C THR A 73 -9.89 -13.41 9.84
N ILE A 74 -8.57 -13.34 9.63
CA ILE A 74 -8.00 -13.72 8.34
C ILE A 74 -8.03 -15.24 8.14
N ARG A 75 -7.73 -16.01 9.20
CA ARG A 75 -7.71 -17.49 9.15
C ARG A 75 -9.08 -18.13 8.89
N THR A 76 -10.19 -17.45 9.18
CA THR A 76 -11.51 -17.97 8.78
C THR A 76 -11.71 -17.98 7.27
N TYR A 77 -10.98 -17.14 6.51
CA TYR A 77 -11.04 -17.08 5.05
C TYR A 77 -9.82 -17.71 4.36
N LEU A 78 -8.77 -18.00 5.13
CA LEU A 78 -7.61 -18.78 4.75
C LEU A 78 -7.50 -20.02 5.65
N PRO A 79 -8.39 -21.03 5.52
CA PRO A 79 -8.22 -22.28 6.22
C PRO A 79 -6.90 -22.92 5.82
N ILE A 80 -5.90 -22.75 6.67
CA ILE A 80 -4.63 -23.47 6.55
C ILE A 80 -4.95 -24.93 6.80
N THR A 81 -4.84 -25.79 5.80
CA THR A 81 -4.53 -27.19 6.07
C THR A 81 -3.04 -27.23 6.42
N PRO A 82 -2.67 -27.57 7.67
CA PRO A 82 -1.28 -27.87 7.96
C PRO A 82 -0.94 -29.15 7.18
N HIS A 83 -0.21 -29.02 6.08
CA HIS A 83 0.44 -30.17 5.46
C HIS A 83 1.63 -30.57 6.35
N ASP A 84 1.34 -31.30 7.42
CA ASP A 84 2.29 -32.24 8.02
C ASP A 84 2.27 -33.51 7.16
N HIS A 85 3.11 -33.56 6.13
CA HIS A 85 3.49 -34.84 5.55
C HIS A 85 5.02 -34.93 5.48
N SER A 86 5.58 -35.45 6.57
CA SER A 86 6.79 -36.25 6.48
C SER A 86 6.55 -37.40 5.50
N GLN A 87 7.42 -37.49 4.49
CA GLN A 87 7.81 -38.69 3.75
C GLN A 87 6.68 -39.57 3.18
N ASN A 88 6.60 -39.63 1.85
CA ASN A 88 6.99 -40.84 1.14
C ASN A 88 7.37 -40.53 -0.31
N VAL A 89 8.59 -40.91 -0.66
CA VAL A 89 9.13 -40.96 -2.02
C VAL A 89 8.61 -42.22 -2.69
N ALA A 90 8.12 -42.11 -3.92
CA ALA A 90 8.30 -43.10 -4.98
C ALA A 90 8.09 -42.44 -6.36
N PRO A 91 8.74 -42.94 -7.43
CA PRO A 91 9.24 -42.13 -8.54
C PRO A 91 8.37 -42.19 -9.81
N ASP A 92 8.66 -41.20 -10.68
CA ASP A 92 8.50 -41.12 -12.14
C ASP A 92 7.19 -41.54 -12.80
N GLU A 93 6.59 -40.59 -13.54
CA GLU A 93 6.12 -40.85 -14.91
C GLU A 93 5.97 -39.54 -15.72
N GLU A 94 6.86 -39.42 -16.70
CA GLU A 94 6.78 -38.74 -18.00
C GLU A 94 6.50 -37.23 -18.13
N GLU A 95 7.57 -36.55 -18.56
CA GLU A 95 7.55 -35.31 -19.33
C GLU A 95 6.51 -35.33 -20.46
N THR A 96 5.70 -34.27 -20.55
CA THR A 96 5.16 -33.84 -21.84
C THR A 96 5.04 -32.32 -21.85
N GLU A 97 5.95 -31.66 -22.58
CA GLU A 97 5.83 -30.24 -22.88
C GLU A 97 4.56 -29.93 -23.69
N PRO A 98 3.94 -28.75 -23.49
CA PRO A 98 3.19 -28.10 -24.55
C PRO A 98 3.95 -26.89 -25.08
N ARG A 99 4.46 -27.08 -26.29
CA ARG A 99 4.69 -26.12 -27.39
C ARG A 99 4.20 -24.69 -27.16
N ARG A 100 5.13 -23.76 -27.41
CA ARG A 100 4.89 -22.37 -27.79
C ARG A 100 3.72 -22.26 -28.79
N SER A 101 2.73 -21.44 -28.46
CA SER A 101 1.90 -20.77 -29.46
C SER A 101 1.72 -19.31 -29.07
N SER A 102 1.98 -18.46 -30.05
CA SER A 102 1.94 -17.01 -30.01
C SER A 102 0.52 -16.47 -29.90
N GLU A 103 0.42 -15.29 -29.30
CA GLU A 103 -0.60 -14.25 -29.51
C GLU A 103 -2.07 -14.68 -29.48
N SER A 104 -2.72 -14.42 -28.34
CA SER A 104 -4.09 -13.91 -28.36
C SER A 104 -4.37 -13.15 -27.07
N SER A 105 -4.53 -11.83 -27.24
CA SER A 105 -5.25 -10.88 -26.38
C SER A 105 -5.57 -11.35 -24.96
N MET A 106 -4.81 -10.83 -23.99
CA MET A 106 -5.15 -10.85 -22.57
C MET A 106 -6.62 -10.43 -22.40
N SER A 107 -7.49 -11.42 -22.25
CA SER A 107 -8.89 -11.19 -22.02
C SER A 107 -9.01 -10.59 -20.62
N MET A 108 -9.34 -9.30 -20.56
CA MET A 108 -9.81 -8.63 -19.34
C MET A 108 -11.15 -9.25 -18.90
N ILE A 109 -11.11 -10.47 -18.40
CA ILE A 109 -12.27 -11.16 -17.82
C ILE A 109 -12.11 -11.05 -16.31
N THR A 110 -12.74 -10.02 -15.73
CA THR A 110 -13.38 -9.98 -14.39
C THR A 110 -12.98 -11.07 -13.38
N ALA A 111 -11.68 -11.19 -13.10
CA ALA A 111 -11.15 -12.08 -12.08
C ALA A 111 -11.39 -11.42 -10.70
N ALA A 112 -11.87 -12.20 -9.74
CA ALA A 112 -12.37 -11.75 -8.44
C ALA A 112 -11.48 -10.69 -7.75
N ARG A 113 -12.12 -9.76 -7.01
CA ARG A 113 -11.54 -8.69 -6.16
C ARG A 113 -10.64 -9.23 -5.02
N ARG A 114 -9.56 -9.91 -5.37
CA ARG A 114 -8.61 -10.52 -4.43
C ARG A 114 -7.37 -9.60 -4.32
N PRO A 115 -6.76 -9.47 -3.12
CA PRO A 115 -5.47 -8.80 -2.97
C PRO A 115 -4.38 -9.51 -3.78
N PHE A 116 -3.48 -8.75 -4.41
CA PHE A 116 -2.44 -9.29 -5.30
C PHE A 116 -1.52 -10.32 -4.62
N VAL A 117 -1.27 -10.19 -3.30
CA VAL A 117 -0.51 -11.20 -2.54
C VAL A 117 -1.09 -12.62 -2.64
N LEU A 118 -2.42 -12.74 -2.83
CA LEU A 118 -3.07 -14.04 -3.03
C LEU A 118 -2.83 -14.60 -4.44
N ASP A 119 -2.63 -13.72 -5.43
CA ASP A 119 -2.31 -14.12 -6.79
C ASP A 119 -0.85 -14.56 -6.90
N ILE A 120 0.06 -13.86 -6.20
CA ILE A 120 1.48 -14.27 -6.05
C ILE A 120 1.56 -15.71 -5.52
N CYS A 121 0.82 -16.00 -4.45
CA CYS A 121 0.87 -17.30 -3.79
C CYS A 121 -0.24 -18.24 -4.29
N ARG A 122 -0.77 -18.05 -5.50
CA ARG A 122 -1.93 -18.79 -6.01
C ARG A 122 -1.74 -20.31 -5.96
N GLY A 123 -0.56 -20.83 -6.27
CA GLY A 123 -0.29 -22.28 -6.18
C GLY A 123 -0.43 -22.84 -4.76
N GLU A 124 -0.10 -22.04 -3.75
CA GLU A 124 -0.11 -22.42 -2.34
C GLU A 124 -1.49 -22.21 -1.68
N PHE A 125 -2.26 -21.22 -2.16
CA PHE A 125 -3.58 -20.88 -1.64
C PHE A 125 -4.74 -21.32 -2.55
N ALA A 126 -4.50 -21.92 -3.71
CA ALA A 126 -5.55 -22.31 -4.67
C ALA A 126 -6.59 -23.26 -4.06
N THR A 127 -6.16 -24.16 -3.16
CA THR A 127 -7.03 -25.11 -2.46
C THR A 127 -7.60 -24.55 -1.15
N ALA A 128 -6.89 -23.62 -0.50
CA ALA A 128 -7.26 -23.02 0.78
C ALA A 128 -8.19 -21.82 0.66
N LEU A 129 -8.12 -21.05 -0.43
CA LEU A 129 -9.05 -19.96 -0.71
C LEU A 129 -10.40 -20.56 -1.07
N GLY A 130 -11.27 -20.69 -0.06
CA GLY A 130 -12.68 -20.93 -0.31
C GLY A 130 -13.18 -19.95 -1.39
N THR A 131 -14.11 -20.41 -2.22
CA THR A 131 -14.79 -19.59 -3.24
C THR A 131 -15.42 -18.29 -2.68
N ASN A 132 -15.46 -18.16 -1.35
CA ASN A 132 -16.08 -17.09 -0.59
C ASN A 132 -15.14 -15.96 -0.11
N PHE A 133 -13.83 -15.97 -0.40
CA PHE A 133 -13.00 -14.80 -0.05
C PHE A 133 -13.50 -13.54 -0.76
N CYS A 134 -13.92 -12.55 0.01
CA CYS A 134 -14.35 -11.26 -0.49
C CYS A 134 -13.79 -10.16 0.40
N LEU A 135 -12.94 -9.32 -0.18
CA LEU A 135 -12.30 -8.20 0.53
C LEU A 135 -13.33 -7.22 1.12
N ASP A 136 -14.46 -7.03 0.44
CA ASP A 136 -15.54 -6.14 0.89
C ASP A 136 -16.13 -6.57 2.25
N ASN A 137 -16.00 -7.84 2.62
CA ASN A 137 -16.46 -8.37 3.92
C ASN A 137 -15.44 -8.15 5.05
N LEU A 138 -14.18 -7.85 4.72
CA LEU A 138 -13.08 -7.80 5.68
C LEU A 138 -12.65 -6.38 6.05
N THR A 139 -13.00 -5.39 5.24
CA THR A 139 -12.69 -3.98 5.50
C THR A 139 -13.94 -3.12 5.32
N VAL A 140 -13.91 -1.91 5.88
CA VAL A 140 -14.91 -0.87 5.61
C VAL A 140 -14.55 0.00 4.40
N LEU A 141 -13.31 -0.09 3.93
CA LEU A 141 -12.79 0.65 2.78
C LEU A 141 -13.14 -0.07 1.47
N ARG A 142 -13.34 0.69 0.39
CA ARG A 142 -13.77 0.18 -0.92
C ARG A 142 -12.93 0.76 -2.05
N ASP A 143 -12.80 0.01 -3.14
CA ASP A 143 -12.06 0.38 -4.35
C ASP A 143 -12.75 1.45 -5.22
N CYS A 144 -13.94 1.89 -4.84
CA CYS A 144 -14.77 2.83 -5.58
C CYS A 144 -14.93 4.18 -4.85
N GLY A 145 -13.87 4.64 -4.18
CA GLY A 145 -13.85 5.91 -3.46
C GLY A 145 -13.72 7.15 -4.35
N ALA A 146 -13.55 8.31 -3.72
CA ALA A 146 -13.51 9.60 -4.41
C ALA A 146 -12.25 9.78 -5.27
N THR A 147 -11.11 9.23 -4.82
CA THR A 147 -9.85 9.28 -5.56
C THR A 147 -9.94 8.42 -6.82
N SER A 148 -10.42 7.16 -6.70
CA SER A 148 -10.56 6.25 -7.85
C SER A 148 -11.61 6.71 -8.86
N LYS A 149 -12.66 7.41 -8.43
CA LYS A 149 -13.73 7.92 -9.32
C LYS A 149 -13.35 9.19 -10.08
N GLY A 150 -12.10 9.68 -9.97
CA GLY A 150 -11.65 10.87 -10.70
C GLY A 150 -12.42 12.15 -10.34
N LYS A 151 -12.98 12.25 -9.11
CA LYS A 151 -13.75 13.42 -8.65
C LYS A 151 -12.85 14.61 -8.27
N TRP A 152 -11.77 14.83 -9.00
CA TRP A 152 -10.78 15.87 -8.79
C TRP A 152 -10.45 16.53 -10.13
N GLN A 153 -9.90 17.76 -10.09
CA GLN A 153 -9.49 18.46 -11.30
C GLN A 153 -8.43 17.64 -12.01
N HIS A 154 -8.71 17.21 -13.25
CA HIS A 154 -7.80 16.39 -14.02
C HIS A 154 -6.41 17.05 -14.10
N ARG A 155 -5.41 16.39 -13.49
CA ARG A 155 -4.01 16.75 -13.67
C ARG A 155 -3.22 15.50 -14.09
N PRO A 156 -2.61 15.50 -15.29
CA PRO A 156 -1.84 14.35 -15.77
C PRO A 156 -0.70 13.94 -14.84
N ASP A 157 -0.09 14.91 -14.14
CA ASP A 157 1.01 14.70 -13.20
C ASP A 157 0.58 13.96 -11.91
N LEU A 158 -0.73 13.84 -11.66
CA LEU A 158 -1.29 13.12 -10.51
C LEU A 158 -2.02 11.85 -10.90
N GLU A 159 -1.89 11.39 -12.13
CA GLU A 159 -2.44 10.10 -12.53
C GLU A 159 -1.84 8.98 -11.67
N LEU A 160 -2.73 8.17 -11.10
CA LEU A 160 -2.39 7.09 -10.18
C LEU A 160 -2.22 5.76 -10.89
N PHE A 161 -2.83 5.62 -12.06
CA PHE A 161 -2.83 4.41 -12.88
C PHE A 161 -2.17 4.75 -14.21
N ASN A 162 -1.09 4.08 -14.53
CA ASN A 162 -0.41 4.26 -15.81
C ASN A 162 -1.29 3.71 -16.93
N GLN A 163 -1.93 4.58 -17.73
CA GLN A 163 -2.64 4.16 -18.94
C GLN A 163 -1.70 3.90 -20.12
N LYS A 164 -0.44 4.30 -20.00
CA LYS A 164 0.63 4.00 -20.94
C LYS A 164 1.64 3.10 -20.25
N LEU A 165 2.16 2.13 -21.00
CA LEU A 165 3.34 1.34 -20.67
C LEU A 165 4.54 2.30 -20.55
N ASP A 166 4.61 3.04 -19.45
CA ASP A 166 5.72 3.92 -19.11
C ASP A 166 6.85 3.06 -18.51
N PRO A 167 8.13 3.45 -18.67
CA PRO A 167 9.28 2.69 -18.19
C PRO A 167 9.43 2.73 -16.66
N ASP A 168 8.61 3.52 -15.97
CA ASP A 168 8.45 3.50 -14.52
C ASP A 168 7.94 2.11 -14.12
N ARG A 169 8.83 1.27 -13.59
CA ARG A 169 8.62 -0.15 -13.26
C ARG A 169 7.69 -0.39 -12.07
N TRP A 170 6.67 0.44 -11.90
CA TRP A 170 5.74 0.39 -10.78
C TRP A 170 4.31 0.78 -11.17
N GLU A 171 3.34 0.15 -10.51
CA GLU A 171 1.92 0.44 -10.71
C GLU A 171 1.12 0.33 -9.40
N ILE A 172 0.14 1.22 -9.20
CA ILE A 172 -0.88 1.05 -8.16
C ILE A 172 -1.94 0.11 -8.71
N LEU A 173 -2.15 -1.03 -8.05
CA LEU A 173 -3.12 -2.02 -8.50
C LEU A 173 -4.54 -1.71 -7.99
N ARG A 174 -4.65 -1.28 -6.74
CA ARG A 174 -5.92 -0.98 -6.08
C ARG A 174 -5.75 0.11 -5.03
N LEU A 175 -6.76 0.96 -4.90
CA LEU A 175 -6.86 1.98 -3.87
C LEU A 175 -8.20 1.86 -3.12
N LEU A 176 -8.15 1.52 -1.83
CA LEU A 176 -9.28 1.41 -0.94
C LEU A 176 -9.49 2.70 -0.13
N GLU A 177 -10.74 3.14 -0.05
CA GLU A 177 -11.13 4.38 0.62
C GLU A 177 -12.46 4.26 1.35
N ASP A 178 -12.73 5.17 2.28
CA ASP A 178 -14.07 5.29 2.87
C ASP A 178 -15.02 6.03 1.92
N VAL A 179 -16.03 5.32 1.42
CA VAL A 179 -17.04 5.84 0.49
C VAL A 179 -17.98 6.87 1.14
N LYS A 180 -18.04 6.91 2.47
CA LYS A 180 -18.80 7.92 3.22
C LYS A 180 -18.00 9.20 3.48
N HIS A 181 -16.68 9.17 3.26
CA HIS A 181 -15.76 10.27 3.53
C HIS A 181 -15.80 10.77 4.99
N GLU A 182 -16.12 9.86 5.93
CA GLU A 182 -16.03 10.08 7.37
C GLU A 182 -14.57 10.10 7.82
N VAL A 183 -13.73 9.27 7.18
CA VAL A 183 -12.29 9.20 7.42
C VAL A 183 -11.48 9.39 6.12
N PRO A 184 -10.31 10.04 6.17
CA PRO A 184 -9.49 10.34 5.00
C PRO A 184 -8.45 9.24 4.70
N HIS A 185 -8.51 8.12 5.42
CA HIS A 185 -7.56 7.01 5.26
C HIS A 185 -7.65 6.37 3.88
N ALA A 186 -6.50 5.97 3.35
CA ALA A 186 -6.39 5.20 2.14
C ALA A 186 -5.47 3.99 2.35
N VAL A 187 -5.83 2.86 1.77
CA VAL A 187 -4.97 1.68 1.66
C VAL A 187 -4.77 1.38 0.19
N PHE A 188 -3.54 1.26 -0.28
CA PHE A 188 -3.29 0.79 -1.64
C PHE A 188 -2.18 -0.25 -1.70
N ASP A 189 -2.20 -1.05 -2.75
CA ASP A 189 -1.05 -1.87 -3.13
C ASP A 189 -0.32 -1.29 -4.32
N ILE A 190 1.00 -1.45 -4.29
CA ILE A 190 1.90 -1.11 -5.38
C ILE A 190 2.67 -2.36 -5.77
N HIS A 191 2.72 -2.61 -7.07
CA HIS A 191 3.53 -3.66 -7.66
C HIS A 191 4.73 -3.04 -8.35
N GLN A 192 5.89 -3.68 -8.22
CA GLN A 192 7.11 -3.35 -8.92
C GLN A 192 7.84 -4.63 -9.34
N GLU A 193 8.74 -4.51 -10.33
CA GLU A 193 9.67 -5.57 -10.74
C GLU A 193 11.12 -5.11 -10.53
N LEU A 194 11.62 -5.31 -9.29
CA LEU A 194 12.99 -4.99 -8.90
C LEU A 194 13.78 -6.23 -8.46
N GLU A 195 15.07 -6.24 -8.78
CA GLU A 195 16.03 -7.13 -8.14
C GLU A 195 16.40 -6.55 -6.77
N VAL A 196 16.16 -7.31 -5.70
CA VAL A 196 16.34 -6.86 -4.31
C VAL A 196 17.12 -7.91 -3.54
N GLU A 197 18.32 -7.54 -3.09
CA GLU A 197 19.14 -8.40 -2.24
C GLU A 197 18.97 -8.02 -0.76
N GLU A 198 19.36 -6.82 -0.34
CA GLU A 198 19.26 -6.39 1.08
C GLU A 198 19.10 -4.86 1.25
N VAL A 199 18.26 -4.21 0.46
CA VAL A 199 18.15 -2.73 0.51
C VAL A 199 17.05 -2.26 1.47
N GLU A 200 17.44 -1.53 2.51
CA GLU A 200 16.52 -0.95 3.50
C GLU A 200 15.81 0.32 3.02
N SER A 201 16.34 1.01 2.01
CA SER A 201 15.80 2.29 1.55
C SER A 201 14.49 2.15 0.78
N LEU A 202 13.75 3.26 0.68
CA LEU A 202 12.50 3.33 -0.09
C LEU A 202 12.79 3.48 -1.59
N THR A 203 11.90 2.95 -2.42
CA THR A 203 11.98 3.13 -3.87
C THR A 203 11.35 4.46 -4.28
N ALA A 204 11.80 5.01 -5.41
CA ALA A 204 11.17 6.18 -6.01
C ALA A 204 9.69 5.92 -6.31
N GLY A 205 9.34 4.71 -6.76
CA GLY A 205 7.95 4.30 -7.01
C GLY A 205 7.06 4.35 -5.77
N GLU A 206 7.50 3.79 -4.64
CA GLU A 206 6.78 3.87 -3.37
C GLU A 206 6.54 5.32 -2.95
N ILE A 207 7.56 6.17 -3.07
CA ILE A 207 7.49 7.57 -2.66
C ILE A 207 6.58 8.38 -3.60
N LYS A 208 6.74 8.23 -4.92
CA LYS A 208 5.90 8.84 -5.95
C LYS A 208 4.43 8.48 -5.69
N ALA A 209 4.13 7.19 -5.54
CA ALA A 209 2.77 6.71 -5.28
C ALA A 209 2.16 7.31 -3.99
N ILE A 210 2.89 7.25 -2.87
CA ILE A 210 2.42 7.80 -1.58
C ILE A 210 2.09 9.30 -1.72
N VAL A 211 3.01 10.06 -2.30
CA VAL A 211 2.89 11.52 -2.36
C VAL A 211 1.80 11.93 -3.37
N ARG A 212 1.66 11.24 -4.51
CA ARG A 212 0.55 11.45 -5.46
C ARG A 212 -0.80 11.21 -4.81
N VAL A 213 -1.00 10.05 -4.16
CA VAL A 213 -2.25 9.74 -3.45
C VAL A 213 -2.53 10.78 -2.37
N MET A 214 -1.50 11.19 -1.61
CA MET A 214 -1.66 12.20 -0.56
C MET A 214 -2.06 13.57 -1.14
N ALA A 215 -1.45 13.99 -2.25
CA ALA A 215 -1.72 15.25 -2.93
C ALA A 215 -3.15 15.29 -3.47
N VAL A 216 -3.58 14.24 -4.18
CA VAL A 216 -4.95 14.11 -4.70
C VAL A 216 -5.95 14.20 -3.56
N ARG A 217 -5.77 13.39 -2.51
CA ARG A 217 -6.71 13.33 -1.38
C ARG A 217 -6.81 14.65 -0.62
N MET A 218 -5.68 15.32 -0.41
CA MET A 218 -5.65 16.63 0.23
C MET A 218 -6.39 17.70 -0.60
N GLY A 219 -6.47 17.54 -1.92
CA GLY A 219 -7.23 18.42 -2.82
C GLY A 219 -8.74 18.17 -2.86
N LEU A 220 -9.22 17.03 -2.35
CA LEU A 220 -10.64 16.68 -2.42
C LEU A 220 -11.47 17.47 -1.39
N THR A 221 -12.56 18.08 -1.86
CA THR A 221 -13.48 18.87 -1.03
C THR A 221 -14.20 18.03 0.02
N CYS A 222 -14.48 16.75 -0.27
CA CYS A 222 -15.08 15.84 0.71
C CYS A 222 -14.20 15.61 1.95
N TYR A 223 -12.88 15.85 1.86
CA TYR A 223 -11.95 15.75 2.98
C TYR A 223 -11.51 17.12 3.55
N GLN A 224 -12.26 18.20 3.30
CA GLN A 224 -11.91 19.54 3.78
C GLN A 224 -11.78 19.64 5.32
N LYS A 225 -12.55 18.84 6.07
CA LYS A 225 -12.50 18.79 7.54
C LYS A 225 -11.24 18.12 8.10
N HIS A 226 -10.50 17.40 7.26
CA HIS A 226 -9.31 16.65 7.65
C HIS A 226 -8.04 17.42 7.29
N ILE A 227 -7.07 17.39 8.20
CA ILE A 227 -5.72 17.96 8.04
C ILE A 227 -4.64 16.90 7.82
N LEU A 228 -4.96 15.64 8.11
CA LEU A 228 -4.11 14.48 7.85
C LEU A 228 -4.77 13.58 6.81
N MET A 229 -3.96 13.06 5.91
CA MET A 229 -4.36 12.05 4.92
C MET A 229 -3.50 10.80 5.15
N PRO A 230 -3.83 9.94 6.14
CA PRO A 230 -3.06 8.73 6.39
C PRO A 230 -3.16 7.76 5.22
N ILE A 231 -2.03 7.17 4.85
CA ILE A 231 -1.90 6.21 3.76
C ILE A 231 -1.22 4.97 4.30
N LEU A 232 -1.77 3.80 3.99
CA LEU A 232 -1.13 2.51 4.16
C LEU A 232 -0.80 1.95 2.79
N VAL A 233 0.43 1.47 2.62
CA VAL A 233 0.88 0.87 1.37
C VAL A 233 1.29 -0.56 1.62
N ILE A 234 0.77 -1.46 0.79
CA ILE A 234 1.21 -2.83 0.69
C ILE A 234 2.12 -2.89 -0.54
N SER A 235 3.44 -2.85 -0.31
CA SER A 235 4.44 -2.73 -1.37
C SER A 235 4.99 -4.09 -1.74
N TYR A 236 4.79 -4.49 -2.99
CA TYR A 236 5.40 -5.67 -3.59
C TYR A 236 6.57 -5.19 -4.45
N LEU A 237 7.80 -5.42 -3.99
CA LEU A 237 8.99 -5.01 -4.74
C LEU A 237 9.32 -5.97 -5.89
N ASN A 238 8.92 -7.23 -5.73
CA ASN A 238 8.97 -8.29 -6.72
C ASN A 238 8.00 -9.42 -6.29
N PRO A 239 7.81 -10.48 -7.08
CA PRO A 239 6.91 -11.60 -6.73
C PRO A 239 7.28 -12.37 -5.47
N ARG A 240 8.46 -12.16 -4.88
CA ARG A 240 8.94 -12.91 -3.70
C ARG A 240 8.98 -12.07 -2.44
N GLN A 241 9.05 -10.74 -2.56
CA GLN A 241 9.36 -9.86 -1.46
C GLN A 241 8.49 -8.60 -1.45
N GLY A 242 8.16 -8.16 -0.25
CA GLY A 242 7.44 -6.91 -0.05
C GLY A 242 7.59 -6.35 1.37
N ARG A 243 6.96 -5.20 1.59
CA ARG A 243 6.89 -4.55 2.91
C ARG A 243 5.60 -3.76 3.07
N ILE A 244 5.31 -3.41 4.32
CA ILE A 244 4.16 -2.57 4.67
C ILE A 244 4.68 -1.20 5.05
N LEU A 245 4.09 -0.14 4.48
CA LEU A 245 4.42 1.24 4.79
C LEU A 245 3.20 1.97 5.33
N GLN A 246 3.41 2.88 6.28
CA GLN A 246 2.42 3.85 6.73
C GLN A 246 2.96 5.25 6.55
N ALA A 247 2.22 6.11 5.86
CA ALA A 247 2.60 7.48 5.58
C ALA A 247 1.56 8.50 6.07
N HIS A 248 2.03 9.66 6.50
CA HIS A 248 1.22 10.84 6.79
C HIS A 248 2.09 12.10 6.69
N HIS A 249 1.50 13.30 6.73
CA HIS A 249 2.24 14.55 6.83
C HIS A 249 2.14 15.12 8.25
N ASP A 250 3.26 15.33 8.95
CA ASP A 250 3.29 15.76 10.38
C ASP A 250 3.05 17.27 10.57
N GLY A 251 2.81 17.98 9.47
CA GLY A 251 2.68 19.43 9.42
C GLY A 251 3.96 20.12 8.94
N LYS A 252 5.11 19.46 9.01
CA LYS A 252 6.42 19.95 8.52
C LYS A 252 6.91 19.17 7.30
N ARG A 253 6.76 17.85 7.30
CA ARG A 253 7.33 16.90 6.33
C ARG A 253 6.41 15.70 6.15
N VAL A 254 6.60 14.96 5.07
CA VAL A 254 6.00 13.63 4.92
C VAL A 254 6.80 12.66 5.81
N VAL A 255 6.09 11.89 6.62
CA VAL A 255 6.66 10.84 7.48
C VAL A 255 6.21 9.50 6.92
N ILE A 256 7.17 8.65 6.58
CA ILE A 256 6.93 7.30 6.09
C ILE A 256 7.59 6.33 7.07
N GLN A 257 6.79 5.44 7.63
CA GLN A 257 7.29 4.33 8.45
C GLN A 257 7.16 3.05 7.64
N HIS A 258 8.15 2.17 7.67
CA HIS A 258 8.09 0.91 6.92
C HIS A 258 8.62 -0.27 7.73
N THR A 259 8.14 -1.46 7.42
CA THR A 259 8.69 -2.70 7.97
C THR A 259 10.01 -3.07 7.31
N GLN A 260 10.69 -4.08 7.85
CA GLN A 260 11.66 -4.87 7.07
C GLN A 260 10.99 -5.51 5.84
N LEU A 261 11.81 -6.01 4.93
CA LEU A 261 11.36 -6.84 3.83
C LEU A 261 10.90 -8.20 4.36
N PHE A 262 9.78 -8.66 3.83
CA PHE A 262 9.24 -9.99 4.07
C PHE A 262 9.32 -10.80 2.80
N GLU A 263 9.71 -12.05 2.94
CA GLU A 263 9.58 -13.04 1.89
C GLU A 263 8.19 -13.67 1.95
N PHE A 264 7.62 -13.88 0.77
CA PHE A 264 6.36 -14.60 0.58
C PHE A 264 6.58 -16.10 0.34
N GLY A 265 7.79 -16.51 -0.05
CA GLY A 265 8.13 -17.92 -0.23
C GLY A 265 8.43 -18.61 1.11
N GLY A 266 7.86 -19.80 1.33
CA GLY A 266 8.20 -20.66 2.46
C GLY A 266 7.01 -21.25 3.20
N LEU A 267 7.29 -22.22 4.08
CA LEU A 267 6.28 -23.05 4.76
C LEU A 267 5.43 -22.31 5.81
N ALA A 268 5.85 -21.11 6.21
CA ALA A 268 5.15 -20.30 7.21
C ALA A 268 4.47 -19.11 6.53
N TYR A 269 3.21 -19.29 6.14
CA TYR A 269 2.28 -18.29 5.55
C TYR A 269 2.06 -17.00 6.37
N ARG A 270 2.88 -16.73 7.38
CA ARG A 270 2.79 -15.61 8.31
C ARG A 270 2.94 -14.26 7.62
N SER A 271 3.83 -14.14 6.62
CA SER A 271 3.99 -12.90 5.85
C SER A 271 2.72 -12.56 5.07
N VAL A 272 2.12 -13.54 4.39
CA VAL A 272 0.86 -13.35 3.65
C VAL A 272 -0.29 -13.00 4.59
N GLU A 273 -0.41 -13.72 5.71
CA GLU A 273 -1.39 -13.41 6.75
C GLU A 273 -1.22 -11.97 7.27
N LEU A 274 0.01 -11.55 7.58
CA LEU A 274 0.34 -10.20 8.02
C LEU A 274 -0.09 -9.14 7.01
N PHE A 275 0.22 -9.34 5.73
CA PHE A 275 -0.12 -8.40 4.67
C PHE A 275 -1.63 -8.26 4.52
N LEU A 276 -2.37 -9.36 4.55
CA LEU A 276 -3.84 -9.34 4.49
C LEU A 276 -4.47 -8.66 5.71
N ARG A 277 -3.91 -8.87 6.90
CA ARG A 277 -4.36 -8.18 8.12
C ARG A 277 -4.26 -6.67 7.99
N TYR A 278 -3.17 -6.16 7.40
CA TYR A 278 -2.98 -4.72 7.15
C TYR A 278 -3.80 -4.22 5.97
N TYR A 279 -3.93 -4.99 4.90
CA TYR A 279 -4.82 -4.69 3.77
C TYR A 279 -6.27 -4.49 4.23
N CYS A 280 -6.70 -5.30 5.21
CA CYS A 280 -8.03 -5.25 5.82
C CYS A 280 -8.06 -4.45 7.14
N SER A 281 -7.16 -3.47 7.30
CA SER A 281 -7.07 -2.69 8.52
C SER A 281 -8.26 -1.75 8.73
N GLN A 282 -8.53 -1.43 10.00
CA GLN A 282 -9.50 -0.42 10.39
C GLN A 282 -8.83 0.96 10.49
N PRO A 283 -9.44 2.01 9.93
CA PRO A 283 -9.02 3.39 10.14
C PRO A 283 -9.08 3.77 11.62
N VAL A 284 -7.97 4.26 12.17
CA VAL A 284 -7.88 4.78 13.55
C VAL A 284 -7.09 6.09 13.59
N GLY A 285 -7.10 6.76 14.74
CA GLY A 285 -6.38 8.02 14.95
C GLY A 285 -7.18 9.26 14.54
N VAL A 286 -6.77 10.42 15.06
CA VAL A 286 -7.45 11.71 14.83
C VAL A 286 -6.86 12.39 13.60
N THR A 287 -7.71 12.73 12.63
CA THR A 287 -7.30 13.35 11.36
C THR A 287 -7.88 14.74 11.12
N ILE A 288 -8.84 15.17 11.95
CA ILE A 288 -9.46 16.50 11.88
C ILE A 288 -8.59 17.56 12.55
N SER A 289 -8.71 18.82 12.11
CA SER A 289 -8.16 19.93 12.89
C SER A 289 -9.01 20.10 14.15
N LYS A 290 -8.39 20.07 15.32
CA LYS A 290 -8.95 20.72 16.49
C LYS A 290 -8.66 22.21 16.44
#